data_AF-A0A7Y2YE95-F1
#
_entry.id   AF-A0A7Y2YE95-F1
#
_cell.length_a   1.000
_cell.length_b   1.000
_cell.length_c   1.000
_cell.angle_alpha   90.00
_cell.angle_beta   90.00
_cell.angle_gamma   90.00
#
_symmetry.space_group_name_H-M   'P 1'
#
loop_
_entity.id
_entity.type
_entity.pdbx_description
1 polymer ?
#
loop_
_entity_poly.entity_id
_entity_poly.type
_entity_poly.pdbx_seq_one_letter_code
_entity_poly.pdbx_strand_id
1 'polypeptide(L)'
;MSAIPQKNKAGEGREIHAPTGAALSCRGWHQEAAMRMLMNNLDPDVAEKPDELIVYGGTGKAARDWACYDRIVQTLQRLKNDETLLVQSGKPVGVFRTHDEAP
;
A
#
# COMPACT_ATOMS: atom_id res chain seq x y z
N MET A 1 -6.01 41.16 -5.09
CA MET A 1 -5.29 40.07 -4.39
C MET A 1 -5.87 38.76 -4.90
N SER A 2 -5.22 38.14 -5.89
CA SER A 2 -5.64 36.83 -6.39
C SER A 2 -5.12 35.77 -5.43
N ALA A 3 -6.03 35.07 -4.73
CA ALA A 3 -5.65 33.91 -3.94
C ALA A 3 -5.06 32.86 -4.90
N ILE A 4 -3.80 32.48 -4.67
CA ILE A 4 -3.18 31.35 -5.36
C ILE A 4 -3.94 30.10 -4.87
N PRO A 5 -4.54 29.30 -5.75
CA PRO A 5 -5.22 28.08 -5.32
C PRO A 5 -4.17 27.16 -4.68
N GLN A 6 -4.36 26.79 -3.42
CA GLN A 6 -3.53 25.78 -2.78
C GLN A 6 -3.77 24.45 -3.52
N LYS A 7 -2.71 23.90 -4.12
CA LYS A 7 -2.74 22.51 -4.59
C LYS A 7 -2.68 21.62 -3.36
N ASN A 8 -3.77 20.93 -3.05
CA ASN A 8 -3.77 19.88 -2.04
C ASN A 8 -2.67 18.86 -2.37
N LYS A 9 -1.91 18.43 -1.36
CA LYS A 9 -0.90 17.39 -1.55
C LYS A 9 -1.60 16.08 -1.90
N ALA A 10 -0.96 15.25 -2.73
CA ALA A 10 -1.46 13.90 -2.95
C ALA A 10 -1.47 13.16 -1.60
N GLY A 11 -2.65 12.68 -1.17
CA GLY A 11 -2.86 11.97 0.10
C GLY A 11 -3.40 12.78 1.26
N GLU A 12 -3.54 14.10 1.11
CA GLU A 12 -3.99 14.97 2.21
C GLU A 12 -5.42 14.58 2.66
N GLY A 13 -5.53 14.21 3.94
CA GLY A 13 -6.80 13.77 4.56
C GLY A 13 -7.19 12.31 4.27
N ARG A 14 -6.27 11.48 3.79
CA ARG A 14 -6.53 10.06 3.54
C ARG A 14 -6.14 9.22 4.76
N GLU A 15 -7.15 8.86 5.56
CA GLU A 15 -6.98 7.92 6.65
C GLU A 15 -7.03 6.48 6.12
N ILE A 16 -6.01 5.69 6.48
CA ILE A 16 -5.90 4.27 6.09
C ILE A 16 -5.96 3.44 7.35
N HIS A 17 -6.81 2.43 7.35
CA HIS A 17 -6.84 1.42 8.40
C HIS A 17 -6.81 0.04 7.76
N ALA A 18 -6.05 -0.88 8.35
CA ALA A 18 -6.05 -2.26 7.90
C ALA A 18 -7.45 -2.90 8.12
N PRO A 19 -7.99 -3.63 7.14
CA PRO A 19 -9.19 -4.43 7.34
C PRO A 19 -9.02 -5.42 8.50
N THR A 20 -10.05 -5.56 9.33
CA THR A 20 -10.07 -6.46 10.49
C THR A 20 -11.06 -7.61 10.29
N GLY A 21 -10.99 -8.63 11.14
CA GLY A 21 -11.86 -9.81 11.07
C GLY A 21 -11.48 -10.82 9.98
N ALA A 22 -12.35 -11.81 9.76
CA ALA A 22 -12.09 -12.99 8.94
C ALA A 22 -12.49 -12.83 7.45
N ALA A 23 -13.17 -11.75 7.08
CA ALA A 23 -13.56 -11.50 5.69
C ALA A 23 -12.33 -11.11 4.84
N LEU A 24 -12.21 -11.67 3.65
CA LEU A 24 -11.11 -11.40 2.72
C LEU A 24 -11.51 -10.39 1.65
N SER A 25 -10.58 -9.48 1.33
CA SER A 25 -10.64 -8.60 0.16
C SER A 25 -9.74 -9.09 -0.98
N CYS A 26 -8.74 -9.91 -0.66
CA CYS A 26 -7.85 -10.60 -1.60
C CYS A 26 -8.30 -12.04 -1.90
N ARG A 27 -7.64 -12.69 -2.87
CA ARG A 27 -7.94 -14.08 -3.27
C ARG A 27 -7.52 -15.14 -2.26
N GLY A 28 -6.65 -14.80 -1.31
CA GLY A 28 -6.12 -15.70 -0.30
C GLY A 28 -5.49 -14.94 0.87
N TRP A 29 -5.22 -15.66 1.95
CA TRP A 29 -4.69 -15.08 3.18
C TRP A 29 -3.28 -14.50 3.03
N HIS A 30 -2.44 -15.05 2.15
CA HIS A 30 -1.08 -14.52 1.93
C HIS A 30 -1.14 -13.12 1.33
N GLN A 31 -1.96 -12.92 0.30
CA GLN A 31 -2.13 -11.61 -0.34
C GLN A 31 -2.86 -10.63 0.59
N GLU A 32 -3.87 -11.10 1.32
CA GLU A 32 -4.58 -10.31 2.32
C GLU A 32 -3.64 -9.83 3.43
N ALA A 33 -2.78 -10.71 3.94
CA ALA A 33 -1.82 -10.38 4.98
C ALA A 33 -0.85 -9.29 4.51
N ALA A 34 -0.28 -9.42 3.30
CA ALA A 34 0.58 -8.39 2.73
C ALA A 34 -0.15 -7.05 2.59
N MET A 35 -1.41 -7.06 2.13
CA MET A 35 -2.22 -5.85 1.99
C MET A 35 -2.51 -5.20 3.35
N ARG A 36 -2.95 -5.99 4.34
CA ARG A 36 -3.25 -5.48 5.69
C ARG A 36 -2.00 -4.92 6.37
N MET A 37 -0.84 -5.57 6.23
CA MET A 37 0.41 -5.06 6.79
C MET A 37 0.87 -3.76 6.12
N LEU A 38 0.71 -3.64 4.79
CA LEU A 38 0.95 -2.39 4.09
C LEU A 38 0.03 -1.26 4.58
N MET A 39 -1.26 -1.55 4.77
CA MET A 39 -2.23 -0.58 5.28
C MET A 39 -1.95 -0.19 6.73
N ASN A 40 -1.59 -1.15 7.58
CA ASN A 40 -1.22 -0.92 8.98
C ASN A 40 0.00 -0.02 9.12
N ASN A 41 0.99 -0.15 8.23
CA ASN A 41 2.14 0.77 8.20
C ASN A 41 1.74 2.23 7.93
N LEU A 42 0.54 2.49 7.42
CA LEU A 42 0.04 3.84 7.14
C LEU A 42 -1.15 4.22 8.02
N ASP A 43 -1.42 3.44 9.07
CA ASP A 43 -2.44 3.77 10.04
C ASP A 43 -2.04 5.03 10.82
N PRO A 44 -2.94 6.02 11.01
CA PRO A 44 -2.66 7.22 11.80
C PRO A 44 -2.15 6.93 13.22
N ASP A 45 -2.53 5.80 13.82
CA ASP A 45 -2.05 5.39 15.15
C ASP A 45 -0.67 4.71 15.11
N VAL A 46 -0.13 4.42 13.92
CA VAL A 46 1.13 3.69 13.70
C VAL A 46 2.20 4.56 13.03
N ALA A 47 1.84 5.30 11.98
CA ALA A 47 2.76 6.03 11.12
C ALA A 47 3.05 7.45 11.63
N GLU A 48 4.30 7.91 11.51
CA GLU A 48 4.68 9.28 11.89
C GLU A 48 4.03 10.36 11.00
N LYS A 49 3.94 10.11 9.67
CA LYS A 49 3.32 11.04 8.69
C LYS A 49 2.64 10.27 7.55
N PRO A 50 1.47 9.66 7.78
CA PRO A 50 0.80 8.76 6.83
C PRO A 50 0.43 9.44 5.50
N ASP A 51 -0.01 10.71 5.51
CA ASP A 51 -0.35 11.48 4.31
C ASP A 51 0.82 11.61 3.31
N GLU A 52 2.06 11.55 3.81
CA GLU A 52 3.28 11.57 3.00
C GLU A 52 3.87 10.17 2.72
N LEU A 53 3.14 9.12 3.13
CA LEU A 53 3.49 7.70 3.11
C LEU A 53 4.64 7.32 4.06
N ILE A 54 5.02 8.20 4.98
CA ILE A 54 6.17 8.00 5.88
C ILE A 54 5.72 7.23 7.12
N VAL A 55 6.38 6.10 7.38
CA VAL A 55 6.10 5.23 8.53
C VAL A 55 6.91 5.69 9.74
N TYR A 56 8.24 5.64 9.66
CA TYR A 56 9.16 6.10 10.71
C TYR A 56 10.57 6.31 10.15
N GLY A 57 11.49 6.81 10.98
CA GLY A 57 12.91 6.88 10.61
C GLY A 57 13.22 8.00 9.61
N GLY A 58 12.52 9.13 9.74
CA GLY A 58 12.74 10.32 8.93
C GLY A 58 12.00 10.28 7.59
N THR A 59 12.52 9.56 6.60
CA THR A 59 11.92 9.50 5.24
C THR A 59 11.57 8.08 4.79
N GLY A 60 11.56 7.11 5.71
CA GLY A 60 11.18 5.73 5.42
C GLY A 60 9.70 5.63 5.04
N LYS A 61 9.41 5.32 3.77
CA LYS A 61 8.04 5.25 3.23
C LYS A 61 7.55 3.83 2.98
N ALA A 62 6.24 3.63 3.12
CA ALA A 62 5.58 2.35 2.81
C ALA A 62 5.44 2.10 1.28
N ALA A 63 5.30 3.16 0.49
CA ALA A 63 5.26 3.13 -0.96
C ALA A 63 5.96 4.38 -1.55
N ARG A 64 6.31 4.33 -2.84
CA ARG A 64 7.04 5.42 -3.50
C ARG A 64 6.24 6.72 -3.53
N ASP A 65 4.98 6.59 -3.92
CA ASP A 65 3.98 7.63 -4.08
C ASP A 65 2.59 6.99 -4.01
N TRP A 66 1.54 7.82 -3.98
CA TRP A 66 0.17 7.37 -3.84
C TRP A 66 -0.32 6.49 -4.98
N ALA A 67 0.10 6.79 -6.22
CA ALA A 67 -0.25 5.96 -7.37
C ALA A 67 0.37 4.56 -7.26
N CYS A 68 1.60 4.47 -6.74
CA CYS A 68 2.24 3.19 -6.45
C CYS A 68 1.53 2.45 -5.32
N TYR A 69 1.14 3.13 -4.23
CA TYR A 69 0.36 2.53 -3.13
C TYR A 69 -0.95 1.92 -3.66
N ASP A 70 -1.75 2.72 -4.38
CA ASP A 70 -3.03 2.27 -4.93
C ASP A 70 -2.84 1.07 -5.86
N ARG A 71 -1.77 1.10 -6.67
CA ARG A 71 -1.47 0.02 -7.59
C ARG A 71 -1.00 -1.26 -6.88
N ILE A 72 -0.28 -1.15 -5.76
CA ILE A 72 0.09 -2.31 -4.93
C ILE A 72 -1.17 -2.93 -4.35
N VAL A 73 -2.04 -2.15 -3.70
CA VAL A 73 -3.30 -2.64 -3.11
C VAL A 73 -4.16 -3.34 -4.16
N GLN A 74 -4.42 -2.70 -5.30
CA GLN A 74 -5.18 -3.30 -6.39
C GLN A 74 -4.54 -4.59 -6.93
N THR A 75 -3.21 -4.65 -6.96
CA THR A 75 -2.51 -5.84 -7.46
C THR A 75 -2.63 -6.99 -6.47
N LEU A 76 -2.43 -6.75 -5.17
CA LEU A 76 -2.61 -7.75 -4.12
C LEU A 76 -4.03 -8.31 -4.08
N GLN A 77 -5.07 -7.47 -4.29
CA GLN A 77 -6.46 -7.93 -4.34
C GLN A 77 -6.72 -8.96 -5.45
N ARG A 78 -6.02 -8.86 -6.59
CA ARG A 78 -6.19 -9.78 -7.73
C ARG A 78 -5.12 -10.87 -7.85
N LEU A 79 -4.03 -10.77 -7.09
CA LEU A 79 -2.86 -11.66 -7.20
C LEU A 79 -3.27 -13.10 -6.86
N LYS A 80 -2.87 -14.06 -7.70
CA LYS A 80 -3.15 -15.49 -7.46
C LYS A 80 -2.09 -16.10 -6.53
N ASN A 81 -2.36 -17.32 -6.07
CA ASN A 81 -1.41 -18.04 -5.21
C ASN A 81 -0.15 -18.49 -5.96
N ASP A 82 -0.20 -18.66 -7.29
CA ASP A 82 0.96 -19.02 -8.12
C ASP A 82 1.57 -17.81 -8.86
N GLU A 83 1.38 -16.59 -8.32
CA GLU A 83 1.88 -15.34 -8.89
C GLU A 83 2.64 -14.52 -7.83
N THR A 84 3.82 -14.01 -8.20
CA THR A 84 4.64 -13.14 -7.35
C THR A 84 4.59 -11.69 -7.85
N LEU A 85 4.29 -10.74 -6.97
CA LEU A 85 4.39 -9.29 -7.23
C LEU A 85 5.81 -8.79 -6.94
N LEU A 86 6.44 -8.15 -7.92
CA LEU A 86 7.71 -7.46 -7.73
C LEU A 86 7.48 -5.99 -7.37
N VAL A 87 8.01 -5.57 -6.21
CA VAL A 87 8.01 -4.18 -5.74
C VAL A 87 9.45 -3.66 -5.69
N GLN A 88 9.78 -2.66 -6.51
CA GLN A 88 11.10 -2.04 -6.56
C GLN A 88 11.03 -0.64 -5.95
N SER A 89 11.72 -0.41 -4.83
CA SER A 89 11.71 0.87 -4.09
C SER A 89 10.30 1.48 -4.01
N GLY A 90 9.36 0.69 -3.48
CA GLY A 90 7.96 1.10 -3.28
C GLY A 90 7.09 1.22 -4.54
N LYS A 91 7.55 0.77 -5.72
CA LYS A 91 6.76 0.75 -6.97
C LYS A 91 6.46 -0.68 -7.40
N PRO A 92 5.20 -1.05 -7.71
CA PRO A 92 4.86 -2.35 -8.27
C PRO A 92 5.29 -2.40 -9.74
N VAL A 93 6.31 -3.20 -10.07
CA VAL A 93 6.94 -3.21 -11.41
C VAL A 93 6.52 -4.38 -12.28
N GLY A 94 5.98 -5.46 -11.71
CA GLY A 94 5.53 -6.61 -12.50
C GLY A 94 4.92 -7.70 -11.64
N VAL A 95 4.15 -8.57 -12.29
CA VAL A 95 3.65 -9.82 -11.70
C VAL A 95 4.06 -10.94 -12.62
N PHE A 96 4.65 -11.99 -12.07
CA PHE A 96 5.08 -13.16 -12.82
C PHE A 96 4.50 -14.42 -12.19
N ARG A 97 4.19 -15.39 -13.03
CA ARG A 97 3.80 -16.71 -12.56
C ARG A 97 5.02 -17.41 -11.96
N THR A 98 4.84 -17.97 -10.77
CA THR A 98 5.82 -18.73 -10.01
C THR A 98 5.19 -20.06 -9.61
N HIS A 99 4.98 -20.31 -8.33
CA HIS A 99 4.30 -21.47 -7.76
C HIS A 99 3.74 -21.09 -6.37
N ASP A 100 2.89 -21.93 -5.80
CA ASP A 100 2.19 -21.67 -4.54
C ASP A 100 3.08 -21.65 -3.29
N GLU A 101 4.23 -22.32 -3.34
CA GLU A 101 5.25 -22.25 -2.27
C GLU A 101 6.23 -21.07 -2.42
N ALA A 102 6.10 -20.23 -3.46
CA ALA A 102 6.96 -19.07 -3.66
C ALA A 102 6.44 -17.85 -2.86
N PRO A 103 7.30 -16.87 -2.58
CA PRO A 103 6.87 -15.58 -2.04
C PRO A 103 5.91 -14.81 -2.95
#